data_AF-A0A0G2A8M6-F1
#
_entry.id   AF-A0A0G2A8M6-F1
#
_cell.length_a   1.000
_cell.length_b   1.000
_cell.length_c   1.000
_cell.angle_alpha   90.00
_cell.angle_beta   90.00
_cell.angle_gamma   90.00
#
_symmetry.space_group_name_H-M   'P 1'
#
loop_
_entity.id
_entity.type
_entity.pdbx_description
1 polymer ?
#
loop_
_entity_poly.entity_id
_entity_poly.type
_entity_poly.pdbx_seq_one_letter_code
_entity_poly.pdbx_strand_id
1 'polypeptide(L)'
;VHRFLTPGIDCFSLLRSMSELHIAQHFCTLPQYFRCATSCNKNWRILEEKPKERWCGTCPKCAFSFCQFAAFLPKKQLLEIFGKNLYQDESLLPLYRQLLGLTGFKPFECVGTPEETAAAMLLAVQQGELEETPVMQMFLLEKAESITDIPKLIRSVLEPSSEHAVSARFLMRLDAHT
;
A
#
# COMPACT_ATOMS: atom_id res chain seq x y z
N VAL A 1 -24.71 11.96 -2.85
CA VAL A 1 -25.06 12.85 -1.71
C VAL A 1 -26.14 13.85 -2.11
N HIS A 2 -25.94 14.66 -3.15
CA HIS A 2 -26.87 15.74 -3.51
C HIS A 2 -28.31 15.29 -3.84
N ARG A 3 -28.47 14.13 -4.48
CA ARG A 3 -29.80 13.60 -4.88
C ARG A 3 -30.62 13.01 -3.74
N PHE A 4 -29.99 12.40 -2.74
CA PHE A 4 -30.67 11.54 -1.77
C PHE A 4 -30.45 11.95 -0.30
N LEU A 5 -29.50 12.83 -0.01
CA LEU A 5 -29.18 13.28 1.35
C LEU A 5 -29.39 14.79 1.50
N THR A 6 -28.57 15.60 0.85
CA THR A 6 -28.68 17.06 0.86
C THR A 6 -27.86 17.69 -0.26
N PRO A 7 -28.35 18.77 -0.92
CA PRO A 7 -27.57 19.52 -1.90
C PRO A 7 -26.52 20.45 -1.26
N GLY A 8 -26.56 20.66 0.07
CA GLY A 8 -25.70 21.62 0.76
C GLY A 8 -24.33 21.09 1.20
N ILE A 9 -24.01 19.83 0.90
CA ILE A 9 -22.76 19.18 1.35
C ILE A 9 -22.10 18.45 0.18
N ASP A 10 -20.88 18.86 -0.13
CA ASP A 10 -19.94 18.11 -0.97
C ASP A 10 -19.20 17.06 -0.13
N CYS A 11 -19.16 15.81 -0.60
CA CYS A 11 -18.39 14.74 0.03
C CYS A 11 -17.32 14.24 -0.95
N PHE A 12 -16.05 14.54 -0.66
CA PHE A 12 -14.91 14.15 -1.49
C PHE A 12 -13.68 13.86 -0.63
N SER A 13 -12.67 13.24 -1.23
CA SER A 13 -11.35 13.03 -0.64
C SER A 13 -10.30 13.43 -1.66
N LEU A 14 -9.30 14.18 -1.22
CA LEU A 14 -8.16 14.59 -2.04
C LEU A 14 -7.30 13.40 -2.49
N LEU A 15 -7.31 12.33 -1.69
CA LEU A 15 -6.55 11.12 -1.97
C LEU A 15 -7.29 10.18 -2.91
N ARG A 16 -8.56 10.44 -3.24
CA ARG A 16 -9.38 9.50 -4.03
C ARG A 16 -8.93 9.35 -5.48
N SER A 17 -8.23 10.34 -6.02
CA SER A 17 -7.59 10.23 -7.32
C SER A 17 -6.32 9.38 -7.25
N MET A 18 -5.74 9.15 -6.07
CA MET A 18 -4.49 8.41 -5.90
C MET A 18 -4.78 6.96 -5.53
N SER A 19 -3.94 6.05 -6.03
CA SER A 19 -3.87 4.68 -5.52
C SER A 19 -3.22 4.66 -4.12
N GLU A 20 -3.29 3.53 -3.43
CA GLU A 20 -2.56 3.34 -2.17
C GLU A 20 -1.05 3.40 -2.39
N LEU A 21 -0.54 2.92 -3.53
CA LEU A 21 0.89 3.02 -3.85
C LEU A 21 1.33 4.47 -4.06
N HIS A 22 0.51 5.27 -4.73
CA HIS A 22 0.79 6.68 -4.93
C HIS A 22 0.71 7.45 -3.60
N ILE A 23 -0.27 7.15 -2.75
CA ILE A 23 -0.34 7.70 -1.39
C ILE A 23 0.91 7.30 -0.58
N ALA A 24 1.34 6.04 -0.68
CA ALA A 24 2.54 5.56 0.00
C ALA A 24 3.81 6.27 -0.49
N GLN A 25 3.92 6.56 -1.80
CA GLN A 25 5.04 7.34 -2.36
C GLN A 25 5.17 8.70 -1.66
N HIS A 26 4.06 9.44 -1.53
CA HIS A 26 4.04 10.72 -0.81
C HIS A 26 4.32 10.53 0.68
N PHE A 27 3.68 9.57 1.33
CA PHE A 27 3.86 9.31 2.77
C PHE A 27 5.30 8.97 3.13
N CYS A 28 6.01 8.22 2.28
CA CYS A 28 7.41 7.84 2.49
C CYS A 28 8.37 9.04 2.51
N THR A 29 7.94 10.21 2.04
CA THR A 29 8.71 11.47 2.15
C THR A 29 8.51 12.20 3.48
N LEU A 30 7.64 11.69 4.36
CA LEU A 30 7.22 12.35 5.61
C LEU A 30 7.62 11.52 6.86
N PRO A 31 8.93 11.37 7.15
CA PRO A 31 9.42 10.48 8.20
C PRO A 31 8.92 10.84 9.61
N GLN A 32 8.52 12.09 9.84
CA GLN A 32 7.95 12.53 11.12
C GLN A 32 6.67 11.78 11.51
N TYR A 33 5.97 11.15 10.55
CA TYR A 33 4.72 10.44 10.80
C TYR A 33 4.86 8.92 10.92
N PHE A 34 6.04 8.35 10.64
CA PHE A 34 6.25 6.90 10.67
C PHE A 34 5.93 6.28 12.03
N ARG A 35 6.17 7.01 13.13
CA ARG A 35 5.93 6.53 14.50
C ARG A 35 4.48 6.60 14.97
N CYS A 36 3.62 7.35 14.28
CA CYS A 36 2.22 7.53 14.67
C CYS A 36 1.22 6.91 13.69
N ALA A 37 1.66 6.52 12.49
CA ALA A 37 0.82 5.85 11.50
C ALA A 37 0.77 4.33 11.72
N THR A 38 -0.41 3.74 11.57
CA THR A 38 -0.59 2.30 11.40
C THR A 38 -1.91 2.00 10.71
N SER A 39 -1.88 1.03 9.80
CA SER A 39 -3.10 0.47 9.21
C SER A 39 -3.43 -0.90 9.83
N CYS A 40 -2.64 -1.42 10.77
CA CYS A 40 -2.73 -2.80 11.25
C CYS A 40 -4.14 -3.19 11.77
N ASN A 41 -4.69 -4.33 11.30
CA ASN A 41 -5.99 -4.85 11.75
C ASN A 41 -6.01 -5.16 13.26
N LYS A 42 -4.89 -5.61 13.83
CA LYS A 42 -4.83 -6.01 15.25
C LYS A 42 -4.66 -4.82 16.20
N ASN A 43 -4.21 -3.65 15.71
CA ASN A 43 -3.96 -2.46 16.54
C ASN A 43 -5.24 -1.84 17.11
N TRP A 44 -6.40 -2.12 16.49
CA TRP A 44 -7.70 -1.51 16.85
C TRP A 44 -8.58 -2.38 17.73
N ARG A 45 -8.07 -3.52 18.21
CA ARG A 45 -8.82 -4.39 19.12
C ARG A 45 -9.03 -3.67 20.46
N ILE A 46 -10.26 -3.68 20.96
CA ILE A 46 -10.58 -3.20 22.32
C ILE A 46 -10.06 -4.27 23.28
N LEU A 47 -8.87 -4.05 23.82
CA LEU A 47 -8.20 -4.93 24.77
C LEU A 47 -8.01 -4.17 26.08
N GLU A 48 -8.03 -4.88 27.21
CA GLU A 48 -7.68 -4.31 28.52
C GLU A 48 -6.23 -3.80 28.53
N GLU A 49 -5.33 -4.53 27.85
CA GLU A 49 -3.95 -4.11 27.59
C GLU A 49 -3.75 -3.85 26.09
N LYS A 50 -3.34 -2.62 25.74
CA LYS A 50 -3.04 -2.28 24.34
C LYS A 50 -1.76 -2.98 23.88
N PRO A 51 -1.71 -3.47 22.62
CA PRO A 51 -0.48 -4.03 22.06
C PRO A 51 0.66 -3.00 22.13
N LYS A 52 1.83 -3.43 22.58
CA LYS A 52 3.04 -2.58 22.56
C LYS A 52 3.47 -2.24 21.13
N GLU A 53 3.22 -3.15 20.19
CA GLU A 53 3.59 -3.01 18.79
C GLU A 53 2.41 -2.48 17.95
N ARG A 54 2.65 -1.41 17.18
CA ARG A 54 1.66 -0.83 16.26
C ARG A 54 1.39 -1.69 15.02
N TRP A 55 2.36 -2.50 14.64
CA TRP A 55 2.32 -3.37 13.47
C TRP A 55 2.51 -4.81 13.94
N CYS A 56 1.48 -5.64 13.83
CA CYS A 56 1.59 -7.04 14.26
C CYS A 56 2.44 -7.90 13.33
N GLY A 57 2.77 -7.41 12.12
CA GLY A 57 3.60 -8.12 11.16
C GLY A 57 2.99 -9.41 10.58
N THR A 58 1.73 -9.74 10.86
CA THR A 58 1.11 -10.99 10.39
C THR A 58 -0.26 -10.83 9.74
N CYS A 59 -0.80 -9.62 9.65
CA CYS A 59 -2.12 -9.39 9.04
C CYS A 59 -2.01 -8.86 7.61
N PRO A 60 -3.06 -9.01 6.77
CA PRO A 60 -3.08 -8.51 5.40
C PRO A 60 -2.67 -7.05 5.27
N LYS A 61 -3.12 -6.17 6.18
CA LYS A 61 -2.75 -4.75 6.15
C LYS A 61 -1.28 -4.49 6.48
N CYS A 62 -0.65 -5.29 7.34
CA CYS A 62 0.79 -5.20 7.58
C CYS A 62 1.57 -5.64 6.34
N ALA A 63 1.22 -6.80 5.75
CA ALA A 63 1.90 -7.33 4.57
C ALA A 63 1.78 -6.39 3.36
N PHE A 64 0.57 -5.85 3.11
CA PHE A 64 0.34 -4.87 2.06
C PHE A 64 1.09 -3.57 2.32
N SER A 65 0.99 -2.96 3.51
CA SER A 65 1.70 -1.71 3.81
C SER A 65 3.23 -1.87 3.72
N PHE A 66 3.77 -3.01 4.16
CA PHE A 66 5.19 -3.31 4.01
C PHE A 66 5.59 -3.32 2.55
N CYS A 67 4.77 -3.93 1.68
CA CYS A 67 4.98 -3.95 0.25
C CYS A 67 5.04 -2.53 -0.34
N GLN A 68 4.04 -1.69 -0.01
CA GLN A 68 3.97 -0.31 -0.51
C GLN A 68 5.17 0.54 -0.02
N PHE A 69 5.60 0.37 1.22
CA PHE A 69 6.73 1.12 1.77
C PHE A 69 8.07 0.60 1.25
N ALA A 70 8.19 -0.70 0.96
CA ALA A 70 9.40 -1.29 0.40
C ALA A 70 9.75 -0.77 -1.00
N ALA A 71 8.77 -0.23 -1.73
CA ALA A 71 9.00 0.45 -3.00
C ALA A 71 9.86 1.72 -2.86
N PHE A 72 9.80 2.40 -1.70
CA PHE A 72 10.33 3.76 -1.55
C PHE A 72 11.27 3.96 -0.36
N LEU A 73 11.28 3.04 0.61
CA LEU A 73 12.12 3.14 1.81
C LEU A 73 13.23 2.08 1.80
N PRO A 74 14.44 2.44 2.28
CA PRO A 74 15.52 1.46 2.49
C PRO A 74 15.12 0.45 3.57
N LYS A 75 15.71 -0.76 3.52
CA LYS A 75 15.39 -1.87 4.45
C LYS A 75 15.49 -1.44 5.90
N LYS A 76 16.50 -0.63 6.25
CA LYS A 76 16.69 -0.12 7.61
C LYS A 76 15.43 0.58 8.13
N GLN A 77 14.81 1.45 7.34
CA GLN A 77 13.60 2.18 7.76
C GLN A 77 12.38 1.26 7.83
N LEU A 78 12.27 0.28 6.93
CA LEU A 78 11.21 -0.75 7.03
C LEU A 78 11.31 -1.51 8.36
N LEU A 79 12.52 -1.90 8.77
CA LEU A 79 12.75 -2.58 10.05
C LEU A 79 12.40 -1.69 11.25
N GLU A 80 12.72 -0.40 11.19
CA GLU A 80 12.35 0.56 12.25
C GLU A 80 10.82 0.74 12.37
N ILE A 81 10.09 0.70 11.25
CA ILE A 81 8.62 0.86 11.23
C ILE A 81 7.92 -0.42 11.69
N PHE A 82 8.29 -1.57 11.12
CA PHE A 82 7.56 -2.84 11.28
C PHE A 82 8.16 -3.76 12.36
N GLY A 83 9.35 -3.45 12.88
CA GLY A 83 10.07 -4.26 13.87
C GLY A 83 10.76 -5.50 13.29
N LYS A 84 10.40 -5.94 12.08
CA LYS A 84 11.01 -7.07 11.38
C LYS A 84 10.85 -6.95 9.86
N ASN A 85 11.64 -7.73 9.10
CA ASN A 85 11.49 -7.84 7.65
C ASN A 85 10.34 -8.81 7.35
N LEU A 86 9.20 -8.31 6.86
CA LEU A 86 8.06 -9.18 6.55
C LEU A 86 8.32 -10.07 5.35
N TYR A 87 9.17 -9.67 4.41
CA TYR A 87 9.52 -10.53 3.30
C TYR A 87 10.41 -11.73 3.71
N GLN A 88 11.04 -11.67 4.89
CA GLN A 88 11.81 -12.78 5.45
C GLN A 88 10.93 -13.89 6.04
N ASP A 89 9.68 -13.59 6.36
CA ASP A 89 8.79 -14.48 7.10
C ASP A 89 8.03 -15.41 6.14
N GLU A 90 8.52 -16.65 5.99
CA GLU A 90 7.94 -17.65 5.09
C GLU A 90 6.46 -17.97 5.41
N SER A 91 6.03 -17.76 6.66
CA SER A 91 4.63 -17.95 7.02
C SER A 91 3.67 -16.98 6.31
N LEU A 92 4.21 -15.88 5.76
CA LEU A 92 3.44 -14.88 5.00
C LEU A 92 3.36 -15.20 3.50
N LEU A 93 4.07 -16.23 2.99
CA LEU A 93 4.04 -16.59 1.57
C LEU A 93 2.61 -16.81 1.04
N PRO A 94 1.71 -17.56 1.72
CA PRO A 94 0.33 -17.71 1.24
C PRO A 94 -0.41 -16.38 1.15
N LEU A 95 -0.17 -15.47 2.10
CA LEU A 95 -0.80 -14.15 2.12
C LEU A 95 -0.28 -13.26 0.99
N TYR A 96 1.02 -13.26 0.70
CA TYR A 96 1.56 -12.51 -0.44
C TYR A 96 1.07 -13.05 -1.78
N ARG A 97 0.92 -14.38 -1.93
CA ARG A 97 0.26 -14.95 -3.13
C ARG A 97 -1.18 -14.47 -3.29
N GLN A 98 -1.95 -14.38 -2.20
CA GLN A 98 -3.30 -13.80 -2.24
C GLN A 98 -3.29 -12.31 -2.60
N LEU A 99 -2.36 -11.53 -2.04
CA LEU A 99 -2.23 -10.10 -2.36
C LEU A 99 -1.85 -9.89 -3.84
N LEU A 100 -1.02 -10.77 -4.42
CA LEU A 100 -0.65 -10.77 -5.83
C LEU A 100 -1.72 -11.37 -6.77
N GLY A 101 -2.84 -11.85 -6.21
CA GLY A 101 -3.92 -12.49 -6.97
C GLY A 101 -3.53 -13.84 -7.58
N LEU A 102 -2.49 -14.50 -7.07
CA LEU A 102 -2.02 -15.80 -7.55
C LEU A 102 -2.87 -16.96 -7.02
N THR A 103 -3.43 -16.82 -5.82
CA THR A 103 -4.22 -17.87 -5.17
C THR A 103 -5.39 -17.29 -4.38
N GLY A 104 -6.45 -18.10 -4.27
CA GLY A 104 -7.61 -17.81 -3.41
C GLY A 104 -8.30 -16.48 -3.75
N PHE A 105 -8.87 -15.85 -2.71
CA PHE A 105 -9.48 -14.53 -2.80
C PHE A 105 -8.61 -13.50 -2.07
N LYS A 106 -8.50 -12.30 -2.64
CA LYS A 106 -7.85 -11.17 -1.98
C LYS A 106 -8.51 -10.93 -0.61
N PRO A 107 -7.72 -10.70 0.47
CA PRO A 107 -8.29 -10.41 1.79
C PRO A 107 -9.23 -9.20 1.74
N PHE A 108 -10.48 -9.39 2.18
CA PHE A 108 -11.51 -8.34 2.16
C PHE A 108 -11.11 -7.08 2.96
N GLU A 109 -10.30 -7.26 4.01
CA GLU A 109 -9.83 -6.17 4.86
C GLU A 109 -8.76 -5.27 4.20
N CYS A 110 -8.23 -5.67 3.04
CA CYS A 110 -7.21 -4.91 2.31
C CYS A 110 -7.83 -4.17 1.12
N VAL A 111 -7.62 -2.86 1.05
CA VAL A 111 -8.15 -2.02 -0.03
C VAL A 111 -7.29 -2.11 -1.30
N GLY A 112 -5.97 -2.27 -1.21
CA GLY A 112 -5.08 -2.20 -2.37
C GLY A 112 -5.04 -3.45 -3.25
N THR A 113 -4.72 -3.30 -4.53
CA THR A 113 -4.93 -4.29 -5.60
C THR A 113 -3.73 -5.22 -5.84
N PRO A 114 -3.92 -6.34 -6.58
CA PRO A 114 -2.82 -7.14 -7.09
C PRO A 114 -1.83 -6.35 -7.94
N GLU A 115 -2.32 -5.40 -8.74
CA GLU A 115 -1.51 -4.53 -9.59
C GLU A 115 -0.62 -3.61 -8.74
N GLU A 116 -1.17 -2.99 -7.68
CA GLU A 116 -0.41 -2.17 -6.74
C GLU A 116 0.63 -2.98 -5.98
N THR A 117 0.28 -4.21 -5.59
CA THR A 117 1.22 -5.12 -4.91
C THR A 117 2.37 -5.48 -5.84
N ALA A 118 2.07 -5.87 -7.09
CA ALA A 118 3.09 -6.22 -8.07
C ALA A 118 3.99 -5.03 -8.44
N ALA A 119 3.41 -3.85 -8.67
CA ALA A 119 4.16 -2.62 -8.95
C ALA A 119 5.09 -2.25 -7.79
N ALA A 120 4.62 -2.35 -6.55
CA ALA A 120 5.44 -2.08 -5.37
C ALA A 120 6.62 -3.07 -5.22
N MET A 121 6.39 -4.36 -5.48
CA MET A 121 7.47 -5.36 -5.45
C MET A 121 8.48 -5.14 -6.59
N LEU A 122 8.05 -4.75 -7.79
CA LEU A 122 8.94 -4.39 -8.89
C LEU A 122 9.82 -3.19 -8.54
N LEU A 123 9.26 -2.16 -7.91
CA LEU A 123 10.01 -1.01 -7.42
C LEU A 123 10.98 -1.40 -6.29
N ALA A 124 10.58 -2.30 -5.39
CA ALA A 124 11.45 -2.80 -4.34
C ALA A 124 12.65 -3.60 -4.88
N VAL A 125 12.47 -4.37 -5.98
CA VAL A 125 13.58 -5.05 -6.69
C VAL A 125 14.57 -4.04 -7.29
N GLN A 126 14.11 -2.85 -7.68
CA GLN A 126 15.01 -1.80 -8.16
C GLN A 126 15.84 -1.18 -7.04
N GLN A 127 15.39 -1.28 -5.78
CA GLN A 127 16.12 -0.77 -4.61
C GLN A 127 17.30 -1.66 -4.22
N GLY A 128 17.28 -2.97 -4.51
CA GLY A 128 18.46 -3.81 -4.34
C GLY A 128 18.69 -4.36 -2.91
N GLU A 129 17.71 -4.30 -2.01
CA GLU A 129 17.91 -4.66 -0.59
C GLU A 129 17.11 -5.88 -0.10
N LEU A 130 16.20 -6.42 -0.91
CA LEU A 130 15.18 -7.40 -0.48
C LEU A 130 15.06 -8.63 -1.40
N GLU A 131 15.86 -8.73 -2.46
CA GLU A 131 15.77 -9.74 -3.52
C GLU A 131 15.93 -11.15 -2.96
N GLU A 132 16.86 -11.34 -2.02
CA GLU A 132 17.17 -12.63 -1.40
C GLU A 132 16.13 -13.11 -0.39
N THR A 133 15.08 -12.33 -0.13
CA THR A 133 14.05 -12.70 0.84
C THR A 133 13.07 -13.72 0.25
N PRO A 134 12.55 -14.69 1.03
CA PRO A 134 11.62 -15.71 0.56
C PRO A 134 10.41 -15.15 -0.19
N VAL A 135 9.80 -14.06 0.28
CA VAL A 135 8.65 -13.44 -0.39
C VAL A 135 9.04 -12.81 -1.72
N MET A 136 10.21 -12.18 -1.81
CA MET A 136 10.66 -11.58 -3.06
C MET A 136 11.06 -12.64 -4.09
N GLN A 137 11.74 -13.72 -3.65
CA GLN A 137 12.02 -14.88 -4.50
C GLN A 137 10.73 -15.52 -5.04
N MET A 138 9.71 -15.69 -4.20
CA MET A 138 8.40 -16.16 -4.64
C MET A 138 7.78 -15.24 -5.70
N PHE A 139 7.83 -13.92 -5.49
CA PHE A 139 7.31 -12.96 -6.48
C PHE A 139 8.06 -13.02 -7.81
N LEU A 140 9.40 -13.07 -7.77
CA LEU A 140 10.24 -13.14 -8.96
C LEU A 140 9.94 -14.41 -9.78
N LEU A 141 9.76 -15.55 -9.11
CA LEU A 141 9.50 -16.84 -9.76
C LEU A 141 8.05 -17.00 -10.24
N GLU A 142 7.05 -16.54 -9.48
CA GLU A 142 5.65 -16.86 -9.75
C GLU A 142 4.87 -15.75 -10.44
N LYS A 143 5.34 -14.49 -10.38
CA LYS A 143 4.57 -13.34 -10.89
C LYS A 143 5.36 -12.43 -11.81
N ALA A 144 6.62 -12.11 -11.51
CA ALA A 144 7.35 -11.05 -12.20
C ALA A 144 7.42 -11.27 -13.72
N GLU A 145 7.69 -12.49 -14.18
CA GLU A 145 7.77 -12.83 -15.60
C GLU A 145 6.44 -12.68 -16.35
N SER A 146 5.29 -12.77 -15.66
CA SER A 146 3.98 -12.60 -16.28
C SER A 146 3.63 -11.14 -16.61
N ILE A 147 4.43 -10.19 -16.13
CA ILE A 147 4.20 -8.75 -16.29
C ILE A 147 4.91 -8.28 -17.56
N THR A 148 4.15 -8.07 -18.63
CA THR A 148 4.69 -7.79 -19.97
C THR A 148 5.13 -6.34 -20.18
N ASP A 149 4.53 -5.38 -19.47
CA ASP A 149 4.83 -3.95 -19.58
C ASP A 149 4.95 -3.32 -18.19
N ILE A 150 6.13 -3.51 -17.59
CA ILE A 150 6.46 -2.99 -16.25
C ILE A 150 6.30 -1.46 -16.17
N PRO A 151 6.83 -0.65 -17.10
CA PRO A 151 6.65 0.80 -17.05
C PRO A 151 5.19 1.23 -17.07
N LYS A 152 4.35 0.59 -17.91
CA LYS A 152 2.91 0.89 -17.96
C LYS A 152 2.20 0.49 -16.68
N LEU A 153 2.51 -0.66 -16.09
CA LEU A 153 1.94 -1.09 -14.81
C LEU A 153 2.25 -0.06 -13.72
N ILE A 154 3.52 0.29 -13.54
CA ILE A 154 3.96 1.27 -12.53
C ILE A 154 3.28 2.63 -12.75
N ARG A 155 3.24 3.10 -14.00
CA ARG A 155 2.55 4.36 -14.35
C ARG A 155 1.07 4.31 -13.97
N SER A 156 0.37 3.23 -14.32
CA SER A 156 -1.08 3.12 -14.10
C SER A 156 -1.50 3.20 -12.63
N VAL A 157 -0.62 2.80 -11.71
CA VAL A 157 -0.89 2.89 -10.27
C VAL A 157 -0.31 4.16 -9.65
N LEU A 158 0.64 4.84 -10.27
CA LEU A 158 1.21 6.09 -9.74
C LEU A 158 0.59 7.36 -10.32
N GLU A 159 -0.13 7.30 -11.43
CA GLU A 159 -0.83 8.46 -11.99
C GLU A 159 -2.19 8.68 -11.30
N PRO A 160 -2.58 9.94 -11.01
CA PRO A 160 -3.91 10.24 -10.51
C PRO A 160 -5.01 9.83 -11.51
N SER A 161 -6.06 9.18 -11.01
CA SER A 161 -7.29 8.94 -11.75
C SER A 161 -8.08 10.23 -11.96
N SER A 162 -8.63 10.38 -13.16
CA SER A 162 -9.58 11.45 -13.51
C SER A 162 -10.99 11.21 -12.95
N GLU A 163 -11.31 9.98 -12.55
CA GLU A 163 -12.58 9.64 -11.91
C GLU A 163 -12.53 9.92 -10.40
N HIS A 164 -12.89 11.14 -10.02
CA HIS A 164 -12.97 11.53 -8.62
C HIS A 164 -14.24 12.34 -8.31
N ALA A 165 -14.69 12.28 -7.05
CA ALA A 165 -15.87 13.02 -6.58
C ALA A 165 -15.55 14.46 -6.12
N VAL A 166 -14.35 14.98 -6.42
CA VAL A 166 -13.95 16.35 -6.07
C VAL A 166 -14.80 17.34 -6.87
N SER A 167 -15.48 18.27 -6.19
CA SER A 167 -16.30 19.27 -6.89
C SER A 167 -15.41 20.30 -7.60
N ALA A 168 -15.91 20.88 -8.69
CA ALA A 168 -15.16 21.85 -9.52
C ALA A 168 -14.58 23.02 -8.70
N ARG A 169 -15.28 23.41 -7.62
CA ARG A 169 -14.83 24.44 -6.67
C ARG A 169 -13.49 24.12 -6.01
N PHE A 170 -13.22 22.85 -5.74
CA PHE A 170 -12.00 22.40 -5.05
C PHE A 170 -10.91 21.92 -6.00
N LEU A 171 -11.28 21.43 -7.20
CA LEU A 171 -10.36 21.04 -8.27
C LEU A 171 -9.35 22.15 -8.61
N MET A 172 -9.83 23.38 -8.84
CA MET A 172 -8.96 24.52 -9.18
C MET A 172 -7.91 24.85 -8.11
N ARG A 173 -8.12 24.42 -6.86
CA ARG A 173 -7.16 24.63 -5.76
C ARG A 173 -6.15 23.51 -5.63
N LEU A 174 -6.43 22.34 -6.21
CA LEU A 174 -5.55 21.19 -6.20
C LEU A 174 -4.54 21.26 -7.33
N ASP A 175 -4.99 21.65 -8.53
CA ASP A 175 -4.12 21.81 -9.71
C ASP A 175 -3.09 22.95 -9.54
N ALA A 176 -3.31 23.86 -8.58
CA ALA A 176 -2.39 24.96 -8.28
C ALA A 176 -1.14 24.53 -7.49
N HIS A 177 -1.07 23.29 -7.02
CA HIS A 177 0.01 22.76 -6.17
C HIS A 177 0.70 21.49 -6.72
N THR A 178 0.35 21.10 -7.94
CA THR A 178 1.05 20.09 -8.76
C THR A 178 1.87 20.78 -9.83
#